data_AF-A0A831UTK0-F1
#
_entry.id   AF-A0A831UTK0-F1
#
_cell.length_a   1.000
_cell.length_b   1.000
_cell.length_c   1.000
_cell.angle_alpha   90.00
_cell.angle_beta   90.00
_cell.angle_gamma   90.00
#
_symmetry.space_group_name_H-M   'P 1'
#
loop_
_entity.id
_entity.type
_entity.pdbx_description
1 polymer ?
#
loop_
_entity_poly.entity_id
_entity_poly.type
_entity_poly.pdbx_seq_one_letter_code
_entity_poly.pdbx_strand_id
1 'polypeptide(L)'
;MNIENLREEIFGEKGYARWLKTKWISGEQLARRAQERVQSEMGTTVDCNSVNTYLSRLLDVEYEIYLELEQEAIAKSVEWFLNAEETFQSRYPTLKGLFAELQKHLDDMNTLPQEKLAAIAEPLAQYYKLLAESFAQGRRARAGGSAQYHVEFILNRLGYEGLYERQRTLNGTVDFLFPSMEMWKKDRRRCTVLSVKRTLRERYKQIFEELSATKGLTMYLMSTQPLKDAQKDITKEKVQNISGQNVYLVVRDEVKTVLFKDTASVIGFTDFFCRELPRLKQAWTDAG
;
A
#
# COMPACT_ATOMS: atom_id res chain seq x y z
N MET A 1 33.73 -10.74 -9.62
CA MET A 1 32.76 -10.03 -8.75
C MET A 1 32.04 -11.06 -7.89
N ASN A 2 32.04 -10.92 -6.55
CA ASN A 2 31.28 -11.81 -5.67
C ASN A 2 29.82 -11.32 -5.61
N ILE A 3 28.93 -12.00 -6.33
CA ILE A 3 27.51 -11.63 -6.45
C ILE A 3 26.77 -11.77 -5.12
N GLU A 4 27.21 -12.64 -4.21
CA GLU A 4 26.61 -12.84 -2.90
C GLU A 4 26.86 -11.63 -2.00
N ASN A 5 28.10 -11.14 -1.94
CA ASN A 5 28.44 -9.93 -1.19
C ASN A 5 27.67 -8.69 -1.72
N LEU A 6 27.55 -8.57 -3.05
CA LEU A 6 26.77 -7.49 -3.66
C LEU A 6 25.29 -7.58 -3.27
N ARG A 7 24.74 -8.79 -3.21
CA ARG A 7 23.37 -9.03 -2.75
C ARG A 7 23.20 -8.66 -1.28
N GLU A 8 24.14 -9.04 -0.41
CA GLU A 8 24.08 -8.67 1.02
C GLU A 8 24.10 -7.15 1.24
N GLU A 9 24.90 -6.41 0.46
CA GLU A 9 24.95 -4.95 0.54
C GLU A 9 23.69 -4.25 0.01
N ILE A 10 23.04 -4.81 -1.00
CA ILE A 10 21.83 -4.22 -1.60
C ILE A 10 20.58 -4.49 -0.75
N PHE A 11 20.49 -5.68 -0.15
CA PHE A 11 19.30 -6.17 0.55
C PHE A 11 19.33 -5.89 2.07
N GLY A 12 18.20 -6.08 2.73
CA GLY A 12 18.08 -5.99 4.19
C GLY A 12 17.80 -4.58 4.74
N GLU A 13 17.60 -4.49 6.06
CA GLU A 13 17.21 -3.26 6.78
C GLU A 13 18.28 -2.16 6.75
N LYS A 14 19.54 -2.53 6.54
CA LYS A 14 20.67 -1.60 6.38
C LYS A 14 21.20 -1.55 4.94
N GLY A 15 20.54 -2.26 4.01
CA GLY A 15 20.97 -2.38 2.64
C GLY A 15 20.84 -1.09 1.85
N TYR A 16 21.59 -0.98 0.76
CA TYR A 16 21.61 0.18 -0.11
C TYR A 16 20.22 0.52 -0.67
N ALA A 17 19.43 -0.49 -1.05
CA ALA A 17 18.06 -0.29 -1.54
C ALA A 17 17.14 0.33 -0.48
N ARG A 18 17.40 0.10 0.81
CA ARG A 18 16.66 0.74 1.91
C ARG A 18 17.03 2.21 2.02
N TRP A 19 18.32 2.54 1.91
CA TRP A 19 18.78 3.92 1.89
C TRP A 19 18.20 4.69 0.71
N LEU A 20 18.17 4.12 -0.50
CA LEU A 20 17.50 4.75 -1.65
C LEU A 20 16.04 5.11 -1.35
N LYS A 21 15.32 4.21 -0.67
CA LYS A 21 13.93 4.45 -0.24
C LYS A 21 13.80 5.56 0.81
N THR A 22 14.85 5.90 1.57
CA THR A 22 14.81 7.06 2.49
C THR A 22 14.86 8.40 1.77
N LYS A 23 15.27 8.42 0.50
CA LYS A 23 15.18 9.62 -0.35
C LYS A 23 13.74 9.87 -0.83
N TRP A 24 12.81 8.96 -0.54
CA TRP A 24 11.44 9.04 -0.99
C TRP A 24 10.55 9.77 0.01
N ILE A 25 9.38 10.18 -0.47
CA ILE A 25 8.32 10.71 0.35
C ILE A 25 7.69 9.62 1.26
N SER A 26 7.14 10.05 2.39
CA SER A 26 6.41 9.16 3.30
C SER A 26 5.15 8.58 2.64
N GLY A 27 4.57 7.53 3.24
CA GLY A 27 3.31 6.96 2.73
C GLY A 27 2.14 7.95 2.76
N GLU A 28 2.13 8.87 3.72
CA GLU A 28 1.17 9.97 3.80
C GLU A 28 1.37 10.99 2.68
N GLN A 29 2.62 11.41 2.45
CA GLN A 29 2.95 12.33 1.37
C GLN A 29 2.66 11.72 -0.01
N LEU A 30 2.88 10.42 -0.17
CA LEU A 30 2.52 9.68 -1.38
C LEU A 30 1.00 9.70 -1.61
N ALA A 31 0.22 9.36 -0.57
CA ALA A 31 -1.23 9.41 -0.63
C ALA A 31 -1.72 10.85 -0.95
N ARG A 32 -1.11 11.87 -0.36
CA ARG A 32 -1.45 13.28 -0.64
C ARG A 32 -1.18 13.66 -2.09
N ARG A 33 -0.02 13.29 -2.65
CA ARG A 33 0.29 13.53 -4.07
C ARG A 33 -0.70 12.82 -4.99
N ALA A 34 -1.11 11.60 -4.64
CA ALA A 34 -2.13 10.88 -5.39
C ALA A 34 -3.49 11.57 -5.30
N GLN A 35 -3.89 12.05 -4.12
CA GLN A 35 -5.10 12.84 -3.93
C GLN A 35 -5.09 14.12 -4.78
N GLU A 36 -4.00 14.88 -4.74
CA GLU A 36 -3.83 16.10 -5.56
C GLU A 36 -3.95 15.79 -7.07
N ARG A 37 -3.29 14.73 -7.55
CA ARG A 37 -3.37 14.31 -8.96
C ARG A 37 -4.79 13.89 -9.35
N VAL A 38 -5.45 13.05 -8.56
CA VAL A 38 -6.83 12.62 -8.83
C VAL A 38 -7.82 13.78 -8.76
N GLN A 39 -7.64 14.71 -7.81
CA GLN A 39 -8.47 15.92 -7.74
C GLN A 39 -8.32 16.79 -9.00
N SER A 40 -7.12 16.87 -9.58
CA SER A 40 -6.91 17.58 -10.84
C SER A 40 -7.54 16.87 -12.05
N GLU A 41 -7.62 15.54 -12.02
CA GLU A 41 -8.20 14.73 -13.10
C GLU A 41 -9.74 14.66 -13.04
N MET A 42 -10.31 14.52 -11.84
CA MET A 42 -11.72 14.17 -11.61
C MET A 42 -12.51 15.26 -10.87
N GLY A 43 -11.85 16.32 -10.42
CA GLY A 43 -12.44 17.33 -9.53
C GLY A 43 -12.43 16.91 -8.06
N THR A 44 -12.97 17.76 -7.18
CA THR A 44 -12.93 17.57 -5.72
C THR A 44 -14.19 16.92 -5.14
N THR A 45 -15.25 16.79 -5.93
CA THR A 45 -16.53 16.26 -5.48
C THR A 45 -16.50 14.74 -5.43
N VAL A 46 -16.86 14.19 -4.27
CA VAL A 46 -17.04 12.75 -4.06
C VAL A 46 -18.48 12.55 -3.60
N ASP A 47 -19.22 11.69 -4.29
CA ASP A 47 -20.60 11.35 -3.97
C ASP A 47 -20.88 9.87 -4.29
N CYS A 48 -22.13 9.46 -4.19
CA CYS A 48 -22.52 8.06 -4.42
C CYS A 48 -22.45 7.59 -5.86
N ASN A 49 -22.32 8.50 -6.82
CA ASN A 49 -22.10 8.15 -8.22
C ASN A 49 -20.61 8.01 -8.54
N SER A 50 -19.73 8.67 -7.77
CA SER A 50 -18.30 8.72 -8.04
C SER A 50 -17.42 7.95 -7.06
N VAL A 51 -17.89 7.63 -5.85
CA VAL A 51 -17.05 7.11 -4.75
C VAL A 51 -16.22 5.88 -5.12
N ASN A 52 -16.80 4.90 -5.82
CA ASN A 52 -16.05 3.71 -6.25
C ASN A 52 -14.93 4.07 -7.23
N THR A 53 -15.25 4.87 -8.25
CA THR A 53 -14.28 5.30 -9.27
C THR A 53 -13.19 6.18 -8.64
N TYR A 54 -13.58 7.09 -7.76
CA TYR A 54 -12.67 8.01 -7.09
C TYR A 54 -11.69 7.26 -6.18
N LEU A 55 -12.18 6.39 -5.30
CA LEU A 55 -11.33 5.60 -4.42
C LEU A 55 -10.43 4.64 -5.22
N SER A 56 -10.98 3.99 -6.25
CA SER A 56 -10.20 3.14 -7.15
C SER A 56 -9.06 3.91 -7.82
N ARG A 57 -9.35 5.10 -8.37
CA ARG A 57 -8.35 5.94 -9.02
C ARG A 57 -7.30 6.43 -8.04
N LEU A 58 -7.67 6.82 -6.81
CA LEU A 58 -6.72 7.19 -5.76
C LEU A 58 -5.68 6.08 -5.51
N LEU A 59 -6.16 4.85 -5.34
CA LEU A 59 -5.31 3.68 -5.10
C LEU A 59 -4.41 3.35 -6.29
N ASP A 60 -4.93 3.49 -7.51
CA ASP A 60 -4.20 3.17 -8.73
C ASP A 60 -3.14 4.24 -9.03
N VAL A 61 -3.48 5.52 -8.91
CA VAL A 61 -2.55 6.66 -9.04
C VAL A 61 -1.45 6.62 -7.99
N GLU A 62 -1.78 6.30 -6.74
CA GLU A 62 -0.76 6.14 -5.71
C GLU A 62 0.28 5.08 -6.11
N TYR A 63 -0.17 3.98 -6.71
CA TYR A 63 0.71 2.94 -7.22
C TYR A 63 1.51 3.40 -8.46
N GLU A 64 0.92 4.19 -9.36
CA GLU A 64 1.62 4.82 -10.48
C GLU A 64 2.76 5.73 -9.99
N ILE A 65 2.47 6.65 -9.05
CA ILE A 65 3.47 7.56 -8.48
C ILE A 65 4.57 6.78 -7.75
N TYR A 66 4.20 5.69 -7.06
CA TYR A 66 5.20 4.81 -6.46
C TYR A 66 6.16 4.24 -7.51
N LEU A 67 5.66 3.79 -8.66
CA LEU A 67 6.48 3.23 -9.74
C LEU A 67 7.37 4.32 -10.37
N GLU A 68 6.87 5.55 -10.51
CA GLU A 68 7.66 6.71 -10.94
C GLU A 68 8.86 6.94 -9.98
N LEU A 69 8.61 6.93 -8.66
CA LEU A 69 9.66 7.09 -7.64
C LEU A 69 10.63 5.89 -7.60
N GLU A 70 10.13 4.67 -7.80
CA GLU A 70 10.96 3.46 -7.93
C GLU A 70 11.92 3.57 -9.11
N GLN A 71 11.39 3.97 -10.27
CA GLN A 71 12.17 4.14 -11.49
C GLN A 71 13.22 5.24 -11.34
N GLU A 72 12.84 6.40 -10.78
CA GLU A 72 13.78 7.51 -10.53
C GLU A 72 14.92 7.04 -9.61
N ALA A 73 14.61 6.35 -8.53
CA ALA A 73 15.60 5.89 -7.57
C ALA A 73 16.55 4.85 -8.16
N ILE A 74 16.06 3.94 -9.00
CA ILE A 74 16.89 2.99 -9.73
C ILE A 74 17.78 3.73 -10.73
N ALA A 75 17.24 4.65 -11.52
CA ALA A 75 17.99 5.39 -12.53
C ALA A 75 19.11 6.25 -11.93
N LYS A 76 18.85 6.92 -10.79
CA LYS A 76 19.83 7.78 -10.10
C LYS A 76 20.68 7.03 -9.08
N SER A 77 20.50 5.71 -8.94
CA SER A 77 21.13 4.93 -7.87
C SER A 77 22.66 4.97 -7.92
N VAL A 78 23.28 4.96 -9.10
CA VAL A 78 24.74 5.05 -9.24
C VAL A 78 25.23 6.46 -8.89
N GLU A 79 24.59 7.49 -9.47
CA GLU A 79 24.90 8.90 -9.22
C GLU A 79 24.83 9.23 -7.72
N TRP A 80 23.75 8.82 -7.05
CA TRP A 80 23.55 9.06 -5.63
C TRP A 80 24.58 8.34 -4.76
N PHE A 81 25.05 7.16 -5.17
CA PHE A 81 26.13 6.47 -4.45
C PHE A 81 27.46 7.22 -4.59
N LEU A 82 27.83 7.59 -5.82
CA LEU A 82 29.08 8.27 -6.12
C LEU A 82 29.18 9.64 -5.45
N ASN A 83 28.05 10.34 -5.33
CA ASN A 83 27.96 11.64 -4.66
C ASN A 83 27.77 11.55 -3.14
N ALA A 84 27.64 10.36 -2.56
CA ALA A 84 27.51 10.20 -1.11
C ALA A 84 28.86 10.37 -0.39
N GLU A 85 28.82 10.74 0.89
CA GLU A 85 30.03 10.85 1.72
C GLU A 85 30.83 9.55 1.74
N GLU A 86 32.16 9.65 1.81
CA GLU A 86 33.04 8.49 1.81
C GLU A 86 32.76 7.53 2.98
N THR A 87 32.34 8.07 4.13
CA THR A 87 31.93 7.28 5.30
C THR A 87 30.70 6.42 5.02
N PHE A 88 29.80 6.87 4.13
CA PHE A 88 28.65 6.11 3.68
C PHE A 88 29.06 5.05 2.66
N GLN A 89 29.84 5.43 1.64
CA GLN A 89 30.30 4.49 0.61
C GLN A 89 31.09 3.32 1.22
N SER A 90 31.87 3.59 2.27
CA SER A 90 32.67 2.57 2.98
C SER A 90 31.83 1.52 3.71
N ARG A 91 30.52 1.75 3.90
CA ARG A 91 29.59 0.73 4.42
C ARG A 91 29.23 -0.33 3.38
N TYR A 92 29.49 -0.04 2.11
CA TYR A 92 29.16 -0.90 0.96
C TYR A 92 30.43 -1.11 0.11
N PRO A 93 31.45 -1.81 0.64
CA PRO A 93 32.75 -1.95 -0.02
C PRO A 93 32.65 -2.65 -1.39
N THR A 94 31.71 -3.59 -1.57
CA THR A 94 31.49 -4.28 -2.84
C THR A 94 30.90 -3.34 -3.88
N LEU A 95 29.91 -2.51 -3.50
CA LEU A 95 29.37 -1.45 -4.37
C LEU A 95 30.42 -0.39 -4.71
N LYS A 96 31.21 0.06 -3.72
CA LYS A 96 32.31 1.03 -3.93
C LYS A 96 33.32 0.47 -4.93
N GLY A 97 33.75 -0.78 -4.74
CA GLY A 97 34.68 -1.46 -5.65
C GLY A 97 34.11 -1.66 -7.05
N LEU A 98 32.84 -2.05 -7.15
CA LEU A 98 32.13 -2.17 -8.43
C LEU A 98 32.16 -0.85 -9.21
N PHE A 99 31.71 0.25 -8.59
CA PHE A 99 31.64 1.53 -9.30
C PHE A 99 33.02 2.12 -9.60
N ALA A 100 34.03 1.88 -8.75
CA ALA A 100 35.41 2.28 -9.03
C ALA A 100 35.98 1.55 -10.27
N GLU A 101 35.72 0.25 -10.42
CA GLU A 101 36.18 -0.51 -11.59
C GLU A 101 35.44 -0.07 -12.87
N LEU A 102 34.13 0.21 -12.78
CA LEU A 102 33.38 0.76 -13.90
C LEU A 102 33.91 2.13 -14.33
N GLN A 103 34.26 2.99 -13.38
CA GLN A 103 34.86 4.30 -13.68
C GLN A 103 36.21 4.16 -14.38
N LYS A 104 37.05 3.23 -13.94
CA LYS A 104 38.34 2.93 -14.59
C LYS A 104 38.17 2.49 -16.06
N HIS A 105 37.15 1.68 -16.37
CA HIS A 105 36.84 1.32 -17.75
C HIS A 105 36.36 2.51 -18.60
N LEU A 106 35.61 3.44 -17.99
CA LEU A 106 35.16 4.65 -18.68
C LEU A 106 36.32 5.61 -18.98
N ASP A 107 37.26 5.75 -18.03
CA ASP A 107 38.40 6.67 -18.11
C ASP A 107 39.54 6.16 -19.02
N ASP A 108 39.54 4.88 -19.41
CA ASP A 108 40.58 4.33 -20.29
C ASP A 108 40.50 4.91 -21.71
N MET A 109 41.40 5.84 -22.03
CA MET A 109 41.43 6.53 -23.31
C MET A 109 41.83 5.65 -24.50
N ASN A 110 42.35 4.43 -24.27
CA ASN A 110 42.84 3.55 -25.32
C ASN A 110 41.81 2.50 -25.77
N THR A 111 40.68 2.38 -25.08
CA THR A 111 39.63 1.40 -25.37
C THR A 111 38.53 2.01 -26.24
N LEU A 112 38.05 1.27 -27.23
CA LEU A 112 36.99 1.75 -28.12
C LEU A 112 35.66 1.95 -27.34
N PRO A 113 34.81 2.92 -27.73
CA PRO A 113 33.55 3.16 -27.02
C PRO A 113 32.65 1.91 -26.88
N GLN A 114 32.61 1.03 -27.89
CA GLN A 114 31.81 -0.20 -27.83
C GLN A 114 32.36 -1.19 -26.80
N GLU A 115 33.69 -1.27 -26.68
CA GLU A 115 34.36 -2.13 -25.71
C GLU A 115 34.15 -1.62 -24.29
N LYS A 116 34.17 -0.29 -24.09
CA LYS A 116 33.79 0.34 -22.81
C LYS A 116 32.37 -0.02 -22.42
N LEU A 117 31.41 0.13 -23.34
CA LEU A 117 30.01 -0.20 -23.09
C LEU A 117 29.82 -1.69 -22.76
N ALA A 118 30.51 -2.58 -23.48
CA ALA A 118 30.45 -4.01 -23.21
C ALA A 118 31.03 -4.35 -21.81
N ALA A 119 32.15 -3.74 -21.44
CA ALA A 119 32.82 -3.95 -20.15
C ALA A 119 31.96 -3.53 -18.95
N ILE A 120 31.18 -2.45 -19.09
CA ILE A 120 30.30 -1.97 -18.01
C ILE A 120 28.92 -2.63 -17.99
N ALA A 121 28.46 -3.18 -19.12
CA ALA A 121 27.09 -3.67 -19.26
C ALA A 121 26.78 -4.86 -18.35
N GLU A 122 27.67 -5.87 -18.30
CA GLU A 122 27.43 -7.07 -17.51
C GLU A 122 27.39 -6.77 -15.99
N PRO A 123 28.38 -6.06 -15.40
CA PRO A 123 28.32 -5.75 -13.97
C PRO A 123 27.13 -4.86 -13.60
N LEU A 124 26.80 -3.86 -14.43
CA LEU A 124 25.62 -3.03 -14.21
C LEU A 124 24.31 -3.81 -14.33
N ALA A 125 24.21 -4.75 -15.28
CA ALA A 125 23.02 -5.59 -15.42
C ALA A 125 22.77 -6.42 -14.15
N GLN A 126 23.83 -6.99 -13.56
CA GLN A 126 23.72 -7.75 -12.31
C GLN A 126 23.32 -6.84 -11.13
N TYR A 127 23.94 -5.66 -11.02
CA TYR A 127 23.57 -4.65 -10.03
C TYR A 127 22.10 -4.24 -10.13
N TYR A 128 21.64 -3.83 -11.32
CA TYR A 128 20.26 -3.40 -11.54
C TYR A 128 19.24 -4.52 -11.30
N LYS A 129 19.59 -5.77 -11.66
CA LYS A 129 18.76 -6.94 -11.36
C LYS A 129 18.55 -7.08 -9.85
N LEU A 130 19.63 -7.07 -9.06
CA LEU A 130 19.56 -7.19 -7.61
C LEU A 130 18.79 -6.03 -6.98
N LEU A 131 18.98 -4.82 -7.51
CA LEU A 131 18.26 -3.64 -7.05
C LEU A 131 16.75 -3.78 -7.30
N ALA A 132 16.35 -4.11 -8.53
CA ALA A 132 14.96 -4.33 -8.91
C ALA A 132 14.28 -5.43 -8.08
N GLU A 133 15.00 -6.52 -7.79
CA GLU A 133 14.53 -7.59 -6.90
C GLU A 133 14.24 -7.06 -5.47
N SER A 134 15.15 -6.26 -4.91
CA SER A 134 14.98 -5.66 -3.58
C SER A 134 13.81 -4.65 -3.52
N PHE A 135 13.61 -3.89 -4.59
CA PHE A 135 12.43 -3.02 -4.74
C PHE A 135 11.12 -3.83 -4.84
N ALA A 136 11.10 -4.88 -5.65
CA ALA A 136 9.96 -5.79 -5.79
C ALA A 136 9.55 -6.47 -4.47
N GLN A 137 10.51 -6.84 -3.62
CA GLN A 137 10.23 -7.36 -2.28
C GLN A 137 9.61 -6.28 -1.38
N GLY A 138 10.12 -5.04 -1.46
CA GLY A 138 9.61 -3.90 -0.71
C GLY A 138 8.17 -3.49 -1.06
N ARG A 139 7.74 -3.68 -2.33
CA ARG A 139 6.36 -3.40 -2.78
C ARG A 139 5.31 -4.14 -1.95
N ARG A 140 5.63 -5.35 -1.46
CA ARG A 140 4.70 -6.18 -0.67
C ARG A 140 4.45 -5.64 0.75
N ALA A 141 5.44 -4.98 1.35
CA ALA A 141 5.37 -4.48 2.73
C ALA A 141 4.62 -3.14 2.85
N ARG A 142 4.71 -2.25 1.86
CA ARG A 142 4.13 -0.89 1.94
C ARG A 142 2.63 -0.80 1.68
N ALA A 143 2.09 -1.81 1.02
CA ALA A 143 0.72 -1.93 0.58
C ALA A 143 -0.38 -1.65 1.65
N GLY A 144 -0.10 -1.72 2.95
CA GLY A 144 -1.13 -1.60 3.99
C GLY A 144 -1.44 -0.19 4.50
N GLY A 145 -0.44 0.70 4.58
CA GLY A 145 -0.55 1.95 5.35
C GLY A 145 -1.20 3.11 4.59
N SER A 146 -0.98 3.21 3.27
CA SER A 146 -1.42 4.36 2.48
C SER A 146 -2.89 4.31 2.07
N ALA A 147 -3.43 3.11 1.85
CA ALA A 147 -4.85 2.92 1.56
C ALA A 147 -5.77 3.52 2.64
N GLN A 148 -5.32 3.55 3.90
CA GLN A 148 -6.06 4.18 5.00
C GLN A 148 -6.22 5.68 4.78
N TYR A 149 -5.18 6.39 4.31
CA TYR A 149 -5.28 7.82 4.02
C TYR A 149 -6.28 8.11 2.89
N HIS A 150 -6.43 7.21 1.92
CA HIS A 150 -7.44 7.35 0.87
C HIS A 150 -8.85 7.10 1.38
N VAL A 151 -9.05 6.10 2.24
CA VAL A 151 -10.35 5.85 2.88
C VAL A 151 -10.74 7.04 3.77
N GLU A 152 -9.81 7.55 4.58
CA GLU A 152 -10.00 8.75 5.40
C GLU A 152 -10.41 9.96 4.55
N PHE A 153 -9.70 10.20 3.44
CA PHE A 153 -10.02 11.26 2.50
C PHE A 153 -11.46 11.13 1.97
N ILE A 154 -11.88 9.92 1.56
CA ILE A 154 -13.25 9.67 1.09
C ILE A 154 -14.28 9.89 2.20
N LEU A 155 -14.03 9.37 3.41
CA LEU A 155 -14.91 9.57 4.56
C LEU A 155 -15.14 11.06 4.85
N ASN A 156 -14.08 11.85 4.87
CA ASN A 156 -14.16 13.28 5.11
C ASN A 156 -14.93 14.00 4.00
N ARG A 157 -14.71 13.63 2.74
CA ARG A 157 -15.47 14.19 1.59
C ARG A 157 -16.95 13.85 1.64
N LEU A 158 -17.30 12.72 2.25
CA LEU A 158 -18.69 12.29 2.45
C LEU A 158 -19.30 12.79 3.77
N GLY A 159 -18.62 13.67 4.52
CA GLY A 159 -19.16 14.27 5.75
C GLY A 159 -19.16 13.34 6.96
N TYR A 160 -18.19 12.43 7.04
CA TYR A 160 -17.93 11.58 8.22
C TYR A 160 -16.79 12.11 9.11
N GLU A 161 -16.24 13.28 8.80
CA GLU A 161 -15.25 13.92 9.68
C GLU A 161 -15.83 14.08 11.10
N GLY A 162 -15.07 13.64 12.11
CA GLY A 162 -15.52 13.60 13.51
C GLY A 162 -16.47 12.45 13.86
N LEU A 163 -16.81 11.56 12.92
CA LEU A 163 -17.67 10.38 13.13
C LEU A 163 -16.90 9.06 13.03
N TYR A 164 -15.58 9.11 13.20
CA TYR A 164 -14.72 7.94 13.34
C TYR A 164 -13.44 8.27 14.08
N GLU A 165 -12.77 7.25 14.58
CA GLU A 165 -11.43 7.33 15.16
C GLU A 165 -10.49 6.33 14.49
N ARG A 166 -9.26 6.77 14.21
CA ARG A 166 -8.23 5.94 13.54
C ARG A 166 -7.36 5.17 14.52
N GLN A 167 -6.84 4.04 14.06
CA GLN A 167 -5.75 3.28 14.72
C GLN A 167 -5.99 3.03 16.21
N ARG A 168 -7.20 2.58 16.54
CA ARG A 168 -7.58 2.33 17.94
C ARG A 168 -7.23 0.91 18.35
N THR A 169 -6.61 0.78 19.51
CA THR A 169 -6.36 -0.53 20.13
C THR A 169 -7.58 -0.94 20.92
N LEU A 170 -8.26 -1.97 20.44
CA LEU A 170 -9.37 -2.61 21.14
C LEU A 170 -8.81 -3.82 21.88
N ASN A 171 -8.69 -4.96 21.21
CA ASN A 171 -7.81 -6.08 21.58
C ASN A 171 -6.71 -6.33 20.51
N GLY A 172 -6.72 -5.49 19.48
CA GLY A 172 -5.75 -5.36 18.39
C GLY A 172 -5.99 -3.99 17.75
N THR A 173 -5.09 -3.56 16.87
CA THR A 173 -5.18 -2.22 16.25
C THR A 173 -6.11 -2.27 15.05
N VAL A 174 -7.24 -1.58 15.15
CA VAL A 174 -8.18 -1.45 14.03
C VAL A 174 -7.96 -0.14 13.29
N ASP A 175 -8.20 -0.14 11.98
CA ASP A 175 -7.87 1.02 11.14
C ASP A 175 -8.87 2.17 11.37
N PHE A 176 -10.16 1.86 11.40
CA PHE A 176 -11.23 2.82 11.72
C PHE A 176 -12.27 2.22 12.66
N LEU A 177 -12.60 2.96 13.72
CA LEU A 177 -13.71 2.69 14.62
C LEU A 177 -14.77 3.78 14.45
N PHE A 178 -16.03 3.38 14.32
CA PHE A 178 -17.16 4.30 14.21
C PHE A 178 -18.16 4.09 15.36
N PRO A 179 -18.76 5.15 15.92
CA PRO A 179 -18.40 6.56 15.70
C PRO A 179 -17.19 7.00 16.53
N SER A 180 -16.99 6.40 17.72
CA SER A 180 -15.96 6.82 18.67
C SER A 180 -15.64 5.74 19.71
N MET A 181 -14.48 5.86 20.36
CA MET A 181 -14.11 5.03 21.51
C MET A 181 -15.00 5.26 22.72
N GLU A 182 -15.57 6.46 22.85
CA GLU A 182 -16.54 6.76 23.90
C GLU A 182 -17.82 5.93 23.71
N MET A 183 -18.38 5.94 22.49
CA MET A 183 -19.54 5.11 22.16
C MET A 183 -19.21 3.63 22.29
N TRP A 184 -18.01 3.22 21.91
CA TRP A 184 -17.54 1.84 22.12
C TRP A 184 -17.58 1.43 23.59
N LYS A 185 -17.14 2.29 24.51
CA LYS A 185 -17.21 1.97 25.94
C LYS A 185 -18.65 1.94 26.48
N LYS A 186 -19.54 2.77 25.92
CA LYS A 186 -20.94 2.91 26.35
C LYS A 186 -21.85 1.81 25.80
N ASP A 187 -21.88 1.62 24.48
CA ASP A 187 -22.67 0.58 23.81
C ASP A 187 -21.98 0.13 22.51
N ARG A 188 -21.17 -0.93 22.64
CA ARG A 188 -20.42 -1.52 21.52
C ARG A 188 -21.33 -1.91 20.36
N ARG A 189 -22.58 -2.35 20.61
CA ARG A 189 -23.51 -2.88 19.59
C ARG A 189 -23.87 -1.86 18.52
N ARG A 190 -23.68 -0.58 18.82
CA ARG A 190 -23.92 0.54 17.90
C ARG A 190 -22.69 0.92 17.11
N CYS A 191 -21.52 0.39 17.47
CA CYS A 191 -20.28 0.69 16.80
C CYS A 191 -20.03 -0.28 15.65
N THR A 192 -19.23 0.16 14.68
CA THR A 192 -18.65 -0.73 13.69
C THR A 192 -17.17 -0.44 13.53
N VAL A 193 -16.47 -1.36 12.89
CA VAL A 193 -15.06 -1.24 12.59
C VAL A 193 -14.85 -1.53 11.11
N LEU A 194 -13.96 -0.76 10.51
CA LEU A 194 -13.44 -1.01 9.17
C LEU A 194 -11.94 -1.30 9.27
N SER A 195 -11.54 -2.48 8.82
CA SER A 195 -10.14 -2.86 8.60
C SER A 195 -9.83 -2.80 7.12
N VAL A 196 -8.72 -2.17 6.73
CA VAL A 196 -8.32 -1.94 5.34
C VAL A 196 -7.06 -2.74 5.04
N LYS A 197 -7.14 -3.66 4.08
CA LYS A 197 -6.01 -4.44 3.60
C LYS A 197 -5.90 -4.27 2.09
N ARG A 198 -4.71 -3.99 1.57
CA ARG A 198 -4.55 -4.01 0.11
C ARG A 198 -4.75 -5.39 -0.46
N THR A 199 -4.18 -6.42 0.14
CA THR A 199 -4.36 -7.82 -0.26
C THR A 199 -4.73 -8.66 0.95
N LEU A 200 -5.61 -9.64 0.77
CA LEU A 200 -6.08 -10.50 1.85
C LEU A 200 -5.06 -11.60 2.14
N ARG A 201 -4.64 -12.37 1.13
CA ARG A 201 -3.79 -13.58 1.27
C ARG A 201 -4.21 -14.41 2.48
N GLU A 202 -3.30 -14.71 3.40
CA GLU A 202 -3.57 -15.28 4.73
C GLU A 202 -3.88 -14.21 5.80
N ARG A 203 -3.59 -12.93 5.54
CA ARG A 203 -3.70 -11.81 6.48
C ARG A 203 -5.12 -11.48 6.92
N TYR A 204 -6.14 -11.91 6.18
CA TYR A 204 -7.53 -11.80 6.66
C TYR A 204 -7.75 -12.57 7.98
N LYS A 205 -6.91 -13.57 8.28
CA LYS A 205 -6.96 -14.31 9.54
C LYS A 205 -6.56 -13.48 10.76
N GLN A 206 -5.72 -12.46 10.59
CA GLN A 206 -5.34 -11.53 11.68
C GLN A 206 -6.56 -10.80 12.24
N ILE A 207 -7.54 -10.54 11.37
CA ILE A 207 -8.80 -9.92 11.77
C ILE A 207 -9.53 -10.87 12.74
N PHE A 208 -9.47 -12.20 12.55
CA PHE A 208 -10.10 -13.15 13.48
C PHE A 208 -9.55 -13.06 14.90
N GLU A 209 -8.26 -12.76 15.06
CA GLU A 209 -7.64 -12.52 16.36
C GLU A 209 -8.15 -11.21 16.99
N GLU A 210 -8.23 -10.13 16.19
CA GLU A 210 -8.86 -8.86 16.57
C GLU A 210 -10.35 -9.06 16.96
N LEU A 211 -11.04 -10.03 16.33
CA LEU A 211 -12.48 -10.30 16.44
C LEU A 211 -12.89 -11.13 17.67
N SER A 212 -11.99 -11.90 18.27
CA SER A 212 -12.30 -12.68 19.49
C SER A 212 -12.86 -11.80 20.64
N ALA A 213 -12.55 -10.50 20.58
CA ALA A 213 -12.96 -9.46 21.51
C ALA A 213 -14.35 -8.85 21.26
N THR A 214 -14.88 -8.95 20.04
CA THR A 214 -16.00 -8.13 19.55
C THR A 214 -17.35 -8.85 19.54
N LYS A 215 -17.40 -10.10 20.04
CA LYS A 215 -18.59 -10.96 20.28
C LYS A 215 -19.91 -10.38 19.71
N GLY A 216 -20.16 -10.63 18.43
CA GLY A 216 -21.45 -10.33 17.78
C GLY A 216 -21.54 -8.99 17.03
N LEU A 217 -20.45 -8.22 16.92
CA LEU A 217 -20.44 -6.96 16.14
C LEU A 217 -20.26 -7.20 14.65
N THR A 218 -20.98 -6.42 13.85
CA THR A 218 -20.80 -6.36 12.39
C THR A 218 -19.52 -5.58 12.07
N MET A 219 -18.64 -6.22 11.32
CA MET A 219 -17.31 -5.71 10.98
C MET A 219 -17.14 -5.67 9.47
N TYR A 220 -16.37 -4.70 8.99
CA TYR A 220 -16.09 -4.56 7.57
C TYR A 220 -14.59 -4.74 7.32
N LEU A 221 -14.28 -5.60 6.35
CA LEU A 221 -12.93 -5.80 5.84
C LEU A 221 -12.87 -5.26 4.42
N MET A 222 -12.16 -4.16 4.21
CA MET A 222 -11.95 -3.60 2.88
C MET A 222 -10.70 -4.17 2.21
N SER A 223 -10.88 -4.76 1.03
CA SER A 223 -9.81 -5.12 0.11
C SER A 223 -9.73 -4.12 -1.02
N THR A 224 -8.55 -3.51 -1.22
CA THR A 224 -8.36 -2.47 -2.26
C THR A 224 -7.85 -3.01 -3.61
N GLN A 225 -7.73 -4.34 -3.75
CA GLN A 225 -7.25 -5.01 -4.96
C GLN A 225 -8.06 -4.65 -6.21
N PRO A 226 -7.40 -4.41 -7.36
CA PRO A 226 -8.08 -4.43 -8.65
C PRO A 226 -8.55 -5.85 -8.99
N LEU A 227 -9.49 -5.96 -9.92
CA LEU A 227 -10.09 -7.24 -10.33
C LEU A 227 -9.07 -8.35 -10.63
N LYS A 228 -8.00 -8.03 -11.36
CA LYS A 228 -6.97 -9.00 -11.75
C LYS A 228 -6.29 -9.69 -10.56
N ASP A 229 -6.05 -8.94 -9.48
CA ASP A 229 -5.42 -9.47 -8.28
C ASP A 229 -6.45 -10.17 -7.40
N ALA A 230 -7.65 -9.60 -7.30
CA ALA A 230 -8.77 -10.18 -6.55
C ALA A 230 -9.17 -11.56 -7.07
N GLN A 231 -9.13 -11.79 -8.39
CA GLN A 231 -9.40 -13.11 -9.00
C GLN A 231 -8.53 -14.23 -8.45
N LYS A 232 -7.29 -13.93 -8.04
CA LYS A 232 -6.33 -14.92 -7.52
C LYS A 232 -6.37 -15.02 -6.00
N ASP A 233 -6.71 -13.93 -5.32
CA ASP A 233 -6.61 -13.84 -3.86
C ASP A 233 -7.95 -14.04 -3.14
N ILE A 234 -9.07 -13.56 -3.70
CA ILE A 234 -10.38 -13.58 -3.06
C ILE A 234 -11.18 -14.75 -3.64
N THR A 235 -11.09 -15.92 -3.00
CA THR A 235 -11.82 -17.13 -3.41
C THR A 235 -13.17 -17.23 -2.70
N LYS A 236 -14.11 -18.02 -3.25
CA LYS A 236 -15.42 -18.28 -2.61
C LYS A 236 -15.27 -18.87 -1.20
N GLU A 237 -14.34 -19.80 -1.03
CA GLU A 237 -14.02 -20.38 0.29
C GLU A 237 -13.51 -19.32 1.27
N LYS A 238 -12.63 -18.42 0.82
CA LYS A 238 -12.14 -17.31 1.65
C LYS A 238 -13.29 -16.39 2.08
N VAL A 239 -14.20 -16.06 1.17
CA VAL A 239 -15.40 -15.28 1.46
C VAL A 239 -16.31 -16.00 2.46
N GLN A 240 -16.52 -17.30 2.30
CA GLN A 240 -17.29 -18.10 3.26
C GLN A 240 -16.67 -18.04 4.65
N ASN A 241 -15.35 -18.25 4.76
CA ASN A 241 -14.61 -18.15 6.02
C ASN A 241 -14.73 -16.76 6.68
N ILE A 242 -14.63 -15.69 5.90
CA ILE A 242 -14.79 -14.31 6.39
C ILE A 242 -16.22 -14.10 6.89
N SER A 243 -17.23 -14.48 6.10
CA SER A 243 -18.63 -14.28 6.45
C SER A 243 -19.10 -15.10 7.64
N GLY A 244 -18.56 -16.31 7.84
CA GLY A 244 -18.82 -17.15 9.01
C GLY A 244 -18.36 -16.52 10.34
N GLN A 245 -17.55 -15.46 10.29
CA GLN A 245 -17.07 -14.70 11.45
C GLN A 245 -17.79 -13.34 11.60
N ASN A 246 -18.96 -13.17 10.97
CA ASN A 246 -19.74 -11.93 10.97
C ASN A 246 -18.98 -10.71 10.39
N VAL A 247 -18.10 -10.98 9.42
CA VAL A 247 -17.35 -9.94 8.69
C VAL A 247 -17.92 -9.81 7.29
N TYR A 248 -18.21 -8.58 6.89
CA TYR A 248 -18.55 -8.21 5.53
C TYR A 248 -17.29 -7.82 4.78
N LEU A 249 -17.10 -8.39 3.59
CA LEU A 249 -15.99 -8.04 2.73
C LEU A 249 -16.39 -6.87 1.83
N VAL A 250 -15.65 -5.77 1.90
CA VAL A 250 -15.82 -4.57 1.09
C VAL A 250 -14.79 -4.57 -0.03
N VAL A 251 -15.22 -4.46 -1.29
CA VAL A 251 -14.34 -4.53 -2.48
C VAL A 251 -14.73 -3.47 -3.50
N ARG A 252 -13.87 -3.24 -4.51
CA ARG A 252 -14.27 -2.41 -5.67
C ARG A 252 -15.53 -2.98 -6.31
N ASP A 253 -16.39 -2.12 -6.82
CA ASP A 253 -17.69 -2.52 -7.39
C ASP A 253 -17.51 -3.53 -8.54
N GLU A 254 -16.45 -3.40 -9.34
CA GLU A 254 -16.09 -4.38 -10.38
C GLU A 254 -15.84 -5.79 -9.82
N VAL A 255 -15.15 -5.90 -8.68
CA VAL A 255 -14.86 -7.19 -8.03
C VAL A 255 -16.14 -7.81 -7.50
N LYS A 256 -16.98 -6.99 -6.85
CA LYS A 256 -18.32 -7.43 -6.40
C LYS A 256 -19.13 -7.94 -7.58
N THR A 257 -19.20 -7.18 -8.66
CA THR A 257 -20.07 -7.48 -9.81
C THR A 257 -19.60 -8.70 -10.60
N VAL A 258 -18.29 -8.83 -10.82
CA VAL A 258 -17.72 -9.90 -11.66
C VAL A 258 -17.57 -11.21 -10.89
N LEU A 259 -17.18 -11.18 -9.61
CA LEU A 259 -16.83 -12.38 -8.85
C LEU A 259 -17.89 -12.81 -7.83
N PHE A 260 -18.67 -11.87 -7.28
CA PHE A 260 -19.49 -12.10 -6.09
C PHE A 260 -20.88 -11.45 -6.15
N LYS A 261 -21.46 -11.31 -7.36
CA LYS A 261 -22.70 -10.56 -7.62
C LYS A 261 -23.80 -10.90 -6.61
N ASP A 262 -24.04 -12.19 -6.40
CA ASP A 262 -25.14 -12.70 -5.57
C ASP A 262 -24.72 -13.02 -4.12
N THR A 263 -23.49 -12.69 -3.72
CA THR A 263 -22.99 -12.97 -2.37
C THR A 263 -23.21 -11.78 -1.43
N ALA A 264 -24.23 -11.82 -0.59
CA ALA A 264 -24.63 -10.70 0.29
C ALA A 264 -23.54 -10.26 1.29
N SER A 265 -22.67 -11.18 1.72
CA SER A 265 -21.54 -10.88 2.62
C SER A 265 -20.37 -10.16 1.93
N VAL A 266 -20.46 -9.93 0.62
CA VAL A 266 -19.52 -9.10 -0.15
C VAL A 266 -20.27 -7.88 -0.65
N ILE A 267 -19.75 -6.69 -0.38
CA ILE A 267 -20.36 -5.41 -0.80
C ILE A 267 -19.35 -4.57 -1.59
N GLY A 268 -19.87 -3.76 -2.52
CA GLY A 268 -19.08 -2.81 -3.27
C GLY A 268 -18.65 -1.61 -2.41
N PHE A 269 -17.71 -0.82 -2.90
CA PHE A 269 -17.34 0.46 -2.30
C PHE A 269 -18.57 1.38 -2.26
N THR A 270 -19.33 1.44 -3.35
CA THR A 270 -20.53 2.27 -3.40
C THR A 270 -21.55 1.85 -2.35
N ASP A 271 -21.87 0.55 -2.24
CA ASP A 271 -22.81 0.07 -1.22
C ASP A 271 -22.32 0.36 0.21
N PHE A 272 -21.03 0.17 0.48
CA PHE A 272 -20.47 0.46 1.79
C PHE A 272 -20.60 1.95 2.17
N PHE A 273 -20.10 2.85 1.32
CA PHE A 273 -20.07 4.28 1.63
C PHE A 273 -21.45 4.95 1.56
N CYS A 274 -22.35 4.46 0.70
CA CYS A 274 -23.60 5.15 0.38
C CYS A 274 -24.87 4.45 0.87
N ARG A 275 -24.77 3.23 1.42
CA ARG A 275 -25.91 2.54 2.01
C ARG A 275 -25.60 2.07 3.42
N GLU A 276 -24.52 1.33 3.60
CA GLU A 276 -24.18 0.78 4.92
C GLU A 276 -23.76 1.86 5.92
N LEU A 277 -22.78 2.71 5.59
CA LEU A 277 -22.36 3.77 6.51
C LEU A 277 -23.50 4.75 6.86
N PRO A 278 -24.34 5.24 5.92
CA PRO A 278 -25.49 6.08 6.27
C PRO A 278 -26.50 5.38 7.19
N ARG A 279 -26.78 4.09 6.94
CA ARG A 279 -27.66 3.28 7.80
C ARG A 279 -27.09 3.14 9.22
N LEU A 280 -25.78 2.90 9.34
CA LEU A 280 -25.11 2.81 10.64
C LEU A 280 -25.08 4.17 11.36
N LYS A 281 -24.90 5.26 10.62
CA LYS A 281 -24.87 6.63 11.16
C LYS A 281 -26.16 7.01 11.87
N GLN A 282 -27.32 6.58 11.37
CA GLN A 282 -28.61 6.80 12.07
C GLN A 282 -28.58 6.22 13.49
N ALA A 283 -28.03 5.02 13.64
CA ALA A 283 -27.87 4.39 14.93
C ALA A 283 -26.84 5.09 15.84
N TRP A 284 -26.07 6.08 15.37
CA TRP A 284 -25.14 6.86 16.20
C TRP A 284 -25.76 8.16 16.70
N THR A 285 -26.60 8.80 15.88
CA THR A 285 -27.21 10.11 16.18
C THR A 285 -28.37 10.03 17.16
N ASP A 286 -29.07 8.89 17.25
CA ASP A 286 -30.25 8.72 18.10
C ASP A 286 -29.95 8.59 19.62
N ALA A 287 -28.80 9.08 20.07
CA ALA A 287 -28.42 9.08 21.50
C ALA A 287 -27.70 10.34 21.99
N GLY A 288 -27.94 11.46 21.32
CA GLY A 288 -27.89 12.77 21.96
C GLY A 288 -29.13 12.98 22.82
#